data_AF-A0A947AIR7-F1
#
_entry.id   AF-A0A947AIR7-F1
#
_cell.length_a   1.000
_cell.length_b   1.000
_cell.length_c   1.000
_cell.angle_alpha   90.00
_cell.angle_beta   90.00
_cell.angle_gamma   90.00
#
_symmetry.space_group_name_H-M   'P 1'
#
loop_
_entity.id
_entity.type
_entity.pdbx_description
1 polymer ?
#
loop_
_entity_poly.entity_id
_entity_poly.type
_entity_poly.pdbx_seq_one_letter_code
_entity_poly.pdbx_strand_id
1 'polypeptide(L)' 'MKIEFTEELPTAAEYKDLFDTTGWNQGYRASTDDLYKALRLSWYILCAYDSGRLVGFGRVVSDGV' A
#
# COMPACT_ATOMS: atom_id res chain seq x y z
N MET A 1 16.50 13.90 -3.40
CA MET A 1 15.40 12.94 -3.17
C MET A 1 14.79 12.64 -4.52
N LYS A 2 14.94 11.40 -5.01
CA LYS A 2 14.35 10.95 -6.26
C LYS A 2 13.33 9.88 -5.89
N ILE A 3 12.06 10.13 -6.19
CA ILE A 3 10.99 9.17 -5.94
C ILE A 3 10.74 8.40 -7.24
N GLU A 4 10.75 7.09 -7.14
CA GLU A 4 10.45 6.17 -8.22
C GLU A 4 9.03 5.64 -8.03
N PHE A 5 8.21 5.76 -9.07
CA PHE A 5 6.82 5.34 -9.03
C PHE A 5 6.63 4.05 -9.82
N THR A 6 5.83 3.14 -9.29
CA THR A 6 5.46 1.89 -9.96
C THR A 6 4.02 1.51 -9.66
N GLU A 7 3.36 0.90 -10.63
CA GLU A 7 2.02 0.30 -10.49
C GLU A 7 2.10 -1.17 -10.03
N GLU A 8 3.32 -1.68 -9.81
CA GLU A 8 3.52 -3.01 -9.24
C GLU A 8 3.15 -3.05 -7.76
N LEU A 9 2.56 -4.18 -7.35
CA LEU A 9 2.22 -4.40 -5.95
C LEU A 9 3.49 -4.45 -5.09
N PRO A 10 3.52 -3.75 -3.95
CA PRO A 10 4.58 -3.93 -2.99
C PRO A 10 4.41 -5.30 -2.33
N THR A 11 5.45 -5.78 -1.65
CA THR A 11 5.27 -6.96 -0.80
C THR A 11 4.30 -6.67 0.35
N ALA A 12 3.67 -7.71 0.89
CA ALA A 12 2.78 -7.58 2.04
C ALA A 12 3.49 -6.97 3.26
N ALA A 13 4.79 -7.28 3.43
CA ALA A 13 5.61 -6.74 4.51
C ALA A 13 5.88 -5.24 4.33
N GLU A 14 6.33 -4.81 3.15
CA GLU A 14 6.57 -3.38 2.88
C GLU A 14 5.32 -2.53 3.08
N TYR A 15 4.16 -3.02 2.61
CA TYR A 15 2.91 -2.30 2.81
C TYR A 15 2.48 -2.27 4.27
N LYS A 16 2.64 -3.38 5.01
CA LYS A 16 2.34 -3.43 6.44
C LYS A 16 3.19 -2.43 7.23
N ASP A 17 4.49 -2.39 6.95
CA ASP A 17 5.42 -1.47 7.60
C ASP A 17 5.02 -0.02 7.32
N LEU A 18 4.74 0.33 6.06
CA LEU A 18 4.25 1.67 5.69
C LEU A 18 2.93 2.00 6.39
N PHE A 19 1.96 1.09 6.37
CA PHE A 19 0.64 1.30 6.97
C PHE A 19 0.73 1.52 8.48
N ASP A 20 1.60 0.78 9.17
CA ASP A 20 1.81 0.96 10.62
C ASP A 20 2.39 2.33 10.95
N THR A 21 3.22 2.92 10.09
CA THR A 21 3.76 4.28 10.30
C THR A 21 2.67 5.36 10.35
N THR A 22 1.48 5.09 9.80
CA THR A 22 0.35 6.03 9.79
C THR A 22 -0.38 6.08 11.13
N GLY A 23 -0.18 5.08 12.00
CA GLY A 23 -0.97 4.88 13.21
C GLY A 23 -2.41 4.39 12.98
N TRP A 24 -2.88 4.27 11.74
CA TRP A 24 -4.26 3.87 11.43
C TRP A 24 -4.61 2.48 11.92
N ASN A 25 -3.64 1.56 11.94
CA ASN A 25 -3.92 0.18 12.32
C ASN A 25 -4.32 0.01 13.80
N GLN A 26 -4.12 1.03 14.63
CA GLN A 26 -4.64 1.04 16.01
C GLN A 26 -6.18 1.02 16.04
N GLY A 27 -6.81 1.63 15.04
CA GLY A 27 -8.27 1.63 14.85
C GLY A 27 -8.75 0.47 13.99
N TYR A 28 -8.14 0.25 12.83
CA TYR A 28 -8.57 -0.78 11.87
C TYR A 28 -8.34 -2.20 12.37
N ARG A 29 -7.24 -2.46 13.11
CA ARG A 29 -6.83 -3.79 13.58
C ARG A 29 -6.79 -4.83 12.46
N ALA A 30 -6.38 -4.41 11.27
CA ALA A 30 -6.27 -5.26 10.09
C ALA A 30 -5.01 -6.12 10.17
N SER A 31 -5.14 -7.40 9.79
CA SER A 31 -3.98 -8.28 9.63
C SER A 31 -3.18 -7.91 8.38
N THR A 32 -1.94 -8.38 8.30
CA THR A 32 -1.11 -8.22 7.09
C THR A 32 -1.81 -8.79 5.86
N ASP A 33 -2.53 -9.92 6.01
CA ASP A 33 -3.28 -10.56 4.92
C ASP A 33 -4.49 -9.73 4.49
N ASP A 34 -5.22 -9.11 5.44
CA ASP A 34 -6.35 -8.22 5.12
C ASP A 34 -5.89 -7.01 4.30
N LEU A 35 -4.80 -6.39 4.75
CA LEU A 35 -4.19 -5.24 4.09
C LEU A 35 -3.72 -5.61 2.67
N TYR A 36 -3.01 -6.74 2.53
CA TYR A 36 -2.53 -7.18 1.23
C TYR A 36 -3.65 -7.64 0.29
N LYS A 37 -4.73 -8.20 0.85
CA LYS A 37 -5.95 -8.50 0.09
C LYS A 37 -6.61 -7.22 -0.43
N ALA A 38 -6.68 -6.15 0.38
CA ALA A 38 -7.24 -4.87 -0.06
C ALA A 38 -6.46 -4.26 -1.23
N LEU A 39 -5.13 -4.39 -1.22
CA LEU A 39 -4.26 -3.97 -2.32
C LEU A 39 -4.62 -4.68 -3.64
N ARG A 40 -4.67 -6.01 -3.62
CA ARG A 40 -4.99 -6.84 -4.81
C ARG A 40 -6.40 -6.62 -5.37
N LEU A 41 -7.32 -6.13 -4.55
CA LEU A 41 -8.70 -5.83 -4.95
C LEU A 41 -8.91 -4.34 -5.31
N SER A 42 -7.83 -3.56 -5.39
CA SER A 42 -7.91 -2.17 -5.85
C SER A 42 -7.99 -2.12 -7.37
N TRP A 43 -8.74 -1.16 -7.91
CA TRP A 43 -8.85 -0.97 -9.36
C TRP A 43 -7.54 -0.44 -9.95
N TYR A 44 -6.87 0.44 -9.21
CA TYR A 44 -5.56 0.98 -9.55
C TYR A 44 -4.75 1.21 -8.28
N ILE A 45 -3.43 1.03 -8.38
CA ILE A 45 -2.48 1.30 -7.30
C ILE A 45 -1.27 2.06 -7.83
N LEU A 46 -0.62 2.81 -6.94
CA LEU A 46 0.65 3.45 -7.22
C LEU A 46 1.53 3.43 -5.97
N CYS A 47 2.70 2.84 -6.11
CA CYS A 47 3.73 2.81 -5.09
C CYS A 47 4.76 3.91 -5.36
N ALA A 48 5.25 4.53 -4.29
CA ALA A 48 6.33 5.52 -4.32
C ALA A 48 7.51 4.99 -3.52
N TYR A 49 8.66 4.84 -4.18
CA TYR A 49 9.90 4.32 -3.61
C TYR A 49 10.97 5.41 -3.52
N ASP A 50 11.69 5.47 -2.39
CA ASP A 50 12.93 6.24 -2.24
C ASP A 50 14.05 5.26 -1.92
N SER A 51 15.06 5.20 -2.79
CA SER A 51 16.24 4.35 -2.61
C SER A 51 15.89 2.87 -2.34
N GLY A 52 14.89 2.34 -3.05
CA GLY A 52 14.40 0.96 -2.91
C GLY A 52 13.46 0.71 -1.73
N ARG A 53 13.16 1.72 -0.90
CA ARG A 53 12.20 1.60 0.21
C ARG A 53 10.85 2.19 -0.17
N LEU A 54 9.76 1.45 0.09
CA LEU A 54 8.41 1.98 -0.06
C LEU A 54 8.18 3.13 0.94
N VAL A 55 7.91 4.33 0.43
CA VAL A 55 7.69 5.55 1.24
C VAL A 55 6.30 6.17 1.04
N GLY A 56 5.55 5.69 0.06
CA GLY A 56 4.19 6.14 -0.18
C GLY A 56 3.39 5.12 -0.97
N PHE A 57 2.08 5.15 -0.78
CA PHE A 57 1.14 4.26 -1.45
C PHE A 57 -0.17 4.98 -1.70
N GLY A 58 -0.70 4.87 -2.92
CA GLY A 58 -2.01 5.35 -3.31
C GLY A 58 -2.83 4.22 -3.94
N ARG A 59 -4.13 4.22 -3.71
CA ARG A 59 -5.06 3.29 -4.37
C ARG A 59 -6.36 3.95 -4.77
N VAL A 60 -6.95 3.45 -5.84
CA VAL A 60 -8.29 3.78 -6.30
C VAL A 60 -9.15 2.53 -6.18
N VAL A 61 -10.35 2.70 -5.63
CA VAL A 61 -11.39 1.67 -5.58
C VAL A 61 -12.49 2.10 -6.54
N SER A 62 -12.99 1.16 -7.33
CA SER A 62 -14.13 1.35 -8.24
C SER A 62 -15.22 0.34 -7.86
N ASP A 63 -16.46 0.64 -8.23
CA ASP A 63 -17.59 -0.30 -8.14
C ASP A 63 -17.54 -1.40 -9.23
N GLY A 64 -16.64 -1.25 -10.21
CA GLY A 64 -16.38 -2.24 -11.24
C GLY A 64 -17.45 -2.28 -12.35
N VAL A 65 -18.26 -1.23 -12.47
CA VAL A 65 -19.32 -1.07 -13.49
C VAL A 65 -18.85 -0.23 -14.67
#